data_AF-A0A9E2DQI7-F1
#
_entry.id   AF-A0A9E2DQI7-F1
#
_cell.length_a   1.000
_cell.length_b   1.000
_cell.length_c   1.000
_cell.angle_alpha   90.00
_cell.angle_beta   90.00
_cell.angle_gamma   90.00
#
_symmetry.space_group_name_H-M   'P 1'
#
loop_
_entity.id
_entity.type
_entity.pdbx_description
1 polymer ?
#
loop_
_entity_poly.entity_id
_entity_poly.type
_entity_poly.pdbx_seq_one_letter_code
_entity_poly.pdbx_strand_id
1 'polypeptide(L)'
;MDTKGYFDWNKITGDDESIRSALEHINAPVMLAVLVHITGDLSLLHGEIQIDMDKAQDLQCGISEEHQEIVRQKAFEALKDFRDRGCPPPAPLDEQALREVLTFLTGQELDDEYIAFLIEESEFDTEDAYGLSGFDDIPEADRQGFHAVIVGAGMSGLL
;
A
#
# COMPACT_ATOMS: atom_id res chain seq x y z
N MET A 1 0.94 10.41 26.32
CA MET A 1 -0.01 10.97 25.35
C MET A 1 -0.24 9.89 24.32
N ASP A 2 -1.47 9.43 24.11
CA ASP A 2 -1.79 8.52 23.01
C ASP A 2 -1.53 9.27 21.71
N THR A 3 -0.32 9.14 21.18
CA THR A 3 0.00 9.58 19.83
C THR A 3 -0.59 8.55 18.90
N LYS A 4 -1.74 8.88 18.30
CA LYS A 4 -2.26 8.17 17.13
C LYS A 4 -1.10 7.98 16.15
N GLY A 5 -0.72 6.73 15.88
CA GLY A 5 0.24 6.41 14.84
C GLY A 5 -0.33 6.78 13.48
N TYR A 6 0.53 6.90 12.46
CA TYR A 6 0.12 7.15 11.07
C TYR A 6 -0.93 6.14 10.57
N PHE A 7 -0.94 4.93 11.16
CA PHE A 7 -1.85 3.84 10.85
C PHE A 7 -3.05 3.68 11.82
N ASP A 8 -3.31 4.65 12.69
CA ASP A 8 -4.47 4.61 13.61
C ASP A 8 -5.75 5.09 12.91
N TRP A 9 -6.18 4.30 11.92
CA TRP A 9 -7.35 4.57 11.08
C TRP A 9 -8.65 4.38 11.86
N ASN A 10 -9.61 5.28 11.64
CA ASN A 10 -10.93 5.12 12.19
C ASN A 10 -11.62 3.90 11.58
N LYS A 11 -12.30 3.10 12.41
CA LYS A 11 -13.11 1.97 11.94
C LYS A 11 -14.20 2.45 10.99
N ILE A 12 -14.53 1.60 10.03
CA ILE A 12 -15.69 1.81 9.16
C ILE A 12 -16.94 1.70 10.05
N THR A 13 -17.77 2.76 10.05
CA THR A 13 -19.01 2.83 10.83
C THR A 13 -20.24 3.18 9.98
N GLY A 14 -20.02 3.53 8.71
CA GLY A 14 -21.07 3.78 7.74
C GLY A 14 -21.87 2.52 7.40
N ASP A 15 -23.13 2.72 7.01
CA ASP A 15 -24.01 1.67 6.52
C ASP A 15 -23.62 1.19 5.11
N ASP A 16 -24.34 0.19 4.61
CA ASP A 16 -24.07 -0.39 3.28
C ASP A 16 -24.15 0.65 2.15
N GLU A 17 -25.08 1.60 2.25
CA GLU A 17 -25.22 2.68 1.27
C GLU A 17 -24.03 3.63 1.30
N SER A 18 -23.54 3.97 2.50
CA SER A 18 -22.34 4.78 2.66
C SER A 18 -21.11 4.12 2.03
N ILE A 19 -20.96 2.79 2.19
CA ILE A 19 -19.89 2.04 1.54
C ILE A 19 -20.05 2.07 0.02
N ARG A 20 -21.27 1.83 -0.50
CA ARG A 20 -21.51 1.88 -1.95
C ARG A 20 -21.18 3.23 -2.56
N SER A 21 -21.65 4.31 -1.93
CA SER A 21 -21.36 5.67 -2.40
C SER A 21 -19.86 5.97 -2.39
N ALA A 22 -19.13 5.55 -1.36
CA ALA A 22 -17.68 5.72 -1.33
C ALA A 22 -16.95 4.95 -2.45
N LEU A 23 -17.53 3.83 -2.90
CA LEU A 23 -16.95 2.98 -3.95
C LEU A 23 -17.18 3.53 -5.37
N GLU A 24 -18.01 4.56 -5.58
CA GLU A 24 -18.28 5.12 -6.91
C GLU A 24 -17.03 5.72 -7.59
N HIS A 25 -16.06 6.17 -6.80
CA HIS A 25 -14.89 6.91 -7.27
C HIS A 25 -13.57 6.16 -7.10
N ILE A 26 -13.62 4.83 -6.97
CA ILE A 26 -12.40 4.04 -6.73
C ILE A 26 -11.49 3.99 -7.95
N ASN A 27 -10.21 3.85 -7.67
CA ASN A 27 -9.24 3.36 -8.64
C ASN A 27 -9.27 1.83 -8.61
N ALA A 28 -9.76 1.18 -9.68
CA ALA A 28 -9.92 -0.27 -9.70
C ALA A 28 -8.58 -1.03 -9.56
N PRO A 29 -7.48 -0.63 -10.23
CA PRO A 29 -6.15 -1.23 -10.02
C PRO A 29 -5.72 -1.26 -8.55
N VAL A 30 -5.75 -0.10 -7.88
CA VAL A 30 -5.36 0.02 -6.47
C VAL A 30 -6.34 -0.73 -5.56
N MET A 31 -7.64 -0.71 -5.88
CA MET A 31 -8.63 -1.43 -5.09
C MET A 31 -8.39 -2.94 -5.12
N LEU A 32 -7.99 -3.52 -6.26
CA LEU A 32 -7.64 -4.95 -6.32
C LEU A 32 -6.49 -5.28 -5.37
N ALA A 33 -5.43 -4.46 -5.34
CA ALA A 33 -4.34 -4.61 -4.38
C ALA A 33 -4.83 -4.50 -2.92
N VAL A 34 -5.64 -3.49 -2.60
CA VAL A 34 -6.24 -3.32 -1.27
C VAL A 34 -7.07 -4.54 -0.86
N LEU A 35 -7.84 -5.11 -1.78
CA LEU A 35 -8.63 -6.30 -1.49
C LEU A 35 -7.76 -7.50 -1.16
N VAL A 36 -6.63 -7.69 -1.84
CA VAL A 36 -5.65 -8.74 -1.46
C VAL A 36 -5.19 -8.55 -0.01
N HIS A 37 -4.89 -7.34 0.44
CA HIS A 37 -4.51 -7.10 1.84
C HIS A 37 -5.67 -7.39 2.83
N ILE A 38 -6.91 -7.07 2.46
CA ILE A 38 -8.08 -7.27 3.34
C ILE A 38 -8.50 -8.74 3.43
N THR A 39 -8.42 -9.47 2.31
CA THR A 39 -8.97 -10.83 2.18
C THR A 39 -7.90 -11.91 2.20
N GLY A 40 -6.64 -11.59 1.88
CA GLY A 40 -5.58 -12.55 1.63
C GLY A 40 -5.71 -13.30 0.29
N ASP A 41 -6.63 -12.92 -0.59
CA ASP A 41 -6.93 -13.65 -1.82
C ASP A 41 -6.18 -13.11 -3.04
N LEU A 42 -5.01 -13.69 -3.32
CA LEU A 42 -4.19 -13.36 -4.50
C LEU A 42 -4.88 -13.68 -5.84
N SER A 43 -5.90 -14.54 -5.86
CA SER A 43 -6.61 -14.87 -7.11
C SER A 43 -7.26 -13.65 -7.79
N LEU A 44 -7.47 -12.57 -7.03
CA LEU A 44 -7.93 -11.28 -7.53
C LEU A 44 -6.97 -10.66 -8.57
N LEU A 45 -5.68 -10.96 -8.51
CA LEU A 45 -4.66 -10.43 -9.42
C LEU A 45 -4.45 -11.29 -10.67
N HIS A 46 -4.92 -12.55 -10.65
CA HIS A 46 -4.73 -13.51 -11.75
C HIS A 46 -5.99 -13.72 -12.60
N GLY A 47 -7.04 -12.93 -12.37
CA GLY A 47 -8.30 -13.01 -13.08
C GLY A 47 -8.29 -12.33 -14.44
N GLU A 48 -9.48 -12.20 -15.04
CA GLU A 48 -9.70 -11.55 -16.34
C GLU A 48 -9.49 -10.03 -16.31
N ILE A 49 -9.49 -9.43 -15.11
CA ILE A 49 -9.30 -8.00 -14.90
C ILE A 49 -7.80 -7.75 -14.73
N GLN A 50 -7.16 -7.30 -15.81
CA GLN A 50 -5.74 -6.99 -15.87
C GLN A 50 -5.54 -5.51 -16.17
N ILE A 51 -4.44 -4.94 -15.68
CA ILE A 51 -4.04 -3.58 -16.03
C ILE A 51 -3.25 -3.55 -17.33
N ASP A 52 -3.35 -2.45 -18.05
CA ASP A 52 -2.61 -2.15 -19.26
C ASP A 52 -1.80 -0.87 -19.04
N MET A 53 -0.50 -1.04 -18.79
CA MET A 53 0.39 0.08 -18.49
C MET A 53 0.70 0.95 -19.70
N ASP A 54 0.44 0.48 -20.93
CA ASP A 54 0.46 1.35 -22.11
C ASP A 54 -0.67 2.39 -22.07
N LYS A 55 -1.66 2.19 -21.18
CA LYS A 55 -2.78 3.10 -20.91
C LYS A 55 -2.70 3.78 -19.54
N ALA A 56 -1.54 3.82 -18.88
CA ALA A 56 -1.37 4.41 -17.55
C ALA A 56 -1.75 5.91 -17.44
N GLN A 57 -1.91 6.61 -18.56
CA GLN A 57 -2.49 7.96 -18.61
C GLN A 57 -3.97 8.02 -18.18
N ASP A 58 -4.69 6.90 -18.33
CA ASP A 58 -5.96 6.64 -17.69
C ASP A 58 -5.68 6.03 -16.31
N LEU A 59 -6.25 6.63 -15.27
CA LEU A 59 -6.07 6.15 -13.89
C LEU A 59 -6.56 4.71 -13.70
N GLN A 60 -7.48 4.23 -14.55
CA GLN A 60 -7.97 2.85 -14.51
C GLN A 60 -7.06 1.87 -15.27
N CYS A 61 -5.96 2.35 -15.84
CA CYS A 61 -4.99 1.57 -16.61
C CYS A 61 -5.67 0.68 -17.65
N GLY A 62 -6.69 1.19 -18.36
CA GLY A 62 -7.39 0.43 -19.39
C GLY A 62 -8.43 -0.58 -18.91
N ILE A 63 -8.71 -0.68 -17.61
CA ILE A 63 -9.82 -1.50 -17.10
C ILE A 63 -11.16 -0.91 -17.56
N SER A 64 -11.99 -1.72 -18.24
CA SER A 64 -13.29 -1.31 -18.76
C SER A 64 -14.28 -0.93 -17.65
N GLU A 65 -15.29 -0.11 -17.97
CA GLU A 65 -16.34 0.26 -17.00
C GLU A 65 -17.09 -0.97 -16.44
N GLU A 66 -17.31 -1.99 -17.27
CA GLU A 66 -17.90 -3.27 -16.85
C GLU A 66 -17.04 -3.98 -15.81
N HIS A 67 -15.72 -4.06 -16.04
CA HIS A 67 -14.80 -4.65 -15.08
C HIS A 67 -14.67 -3.80 -13.82
N GLN A 68 -14.70 -2.47 -13.93
CA GLN A 68 -14.72 -1.59 -12.75
C GLN A 68 -15.97 -1.82 -11.89
N GLU A 69 -17.13 -2.11 -12.49
CA GLU A 69 -18.34 -2.48 -11.74
C GLU A 69 -18.17 -3.80 -10.99
N ILE A 70 -17.53 -4.79 -11.62
CA ILE A 70 -17.18 -6.05 -10.94
C ILE A 70 -16.25 -5.79 -9.75
N VAL A 71 -15.24 -4.93 -9.91
CA VAL A 71 -14.33 -4.55 -8.81
C VAL A 71 -15.08 -3.81 -7.70
N ARG A 72 -15.97 -2.87 -8.03
CA ARG A 72 -16.83 -2.19 -7.03
C ARG A 72 -17.67 -3.16 -6.24
N GLN A 73 -18.30 -4.13 -6.90
CA GLN A 73 -19.12 -5.13 -6.22
C GLN A 73 -18.29 -6.05 -5.33
N LYS A 74 -17.10 -6.49 -5.77
CA LYS A 74 -16.15 -7.25 -4.93
C LYS A 74 -15.70 -6.43 -3.72
N ALA A 75 -15.38 -5.16 -3.93
CA ALA A 75 -14.95 -4.26 -2.88
C ALA A 75 -16.04 -4.02 -1.84
N PHE A 76 -17.30 -3.87 -2.29
CA PHE A 76 -18.44 -3.74 -1.40
C PHE A 76 -18.59 -4.95 -0.48
N GLU A 77 -18.59 -6.16 -1.02
CA GLU A 77 -18.73 -7.40 -0.22
C GLU A 77 -17.58 -7.53 0.79
N ALA A 78 -16.34 -7.29 0.36
CA ALA A 78 -15.17 -7.39 1.22
C ALA A 78 -15.15 -6.33 2.33
N LEU A 79 -15.43 -5.06 2.01
CA LEU A 79 -15.44 -3.98 3.00
C LEU A 79 -16.61 -4.10 3.98
N LYS A 80 -17.75 -4.59 3.51
CA LYS A 80 -18.89 -4.94 4.37
C LYS A 80 -18.51 -6.04 5.36
N ASP A 81 -17.96 -7.15 4.90
CA ASP A 81 -17.50 -8.23 5.77
C ASP A 81 -16.43 -7.72 6.76
N PHE A 82 -15.46 -6.95 6.27
CA PHE A 82 -14.41 -6.36 7.09
C PHE A 82 -14.96 -5.44 8.18
N ARG A 83 -15.94 -4.58 7.85
CA ARG A 83 -16.67 -3.73 8.80
C ARG A 83 -17.42 -4.58 9.81
N ASP A 84 -18.16 -5.59 9.35
CA ASP A 84 -19.03 -6.42 10.19
C ASP A 84 -18.22 -7.30 11.16
N ARG A 85 -16.97 -7.62 10.82
CA ARG A 85 -15.97 -8.22 11.73
C ARG A 85 -15.29 -7.22 12.67
N GLY A 86 -15.64 -5.94 12.60
CA GLY A 86 -15.15 -4.88 13.48
C GLY A 86 -13.82 -4.26 13.06
N CYS A 87 -13.48 -4.32 11.76
CA CYS A 87 -12.23 -3.85 11.16
C CYS A 87 -10.98 -4.42 11.86
N PRO A 88 -10.79 -5.75 11.87
CA PRO A 88 -9.58 -6.34 12.42
C PRO A 88 -8.36 -5.85 11.61
N PRO A 89 -7.16 -5.74 12.21
CA PRO A 89 -5.96 -5.50 11.42
C PRO A 89 -5.83 -6.58 10.33
N PRO A 90 -5.56 -6.21 9.06
CA PRO A 90 -5.28 -7.19 8.03
C PRO A 90 -4.03 -8.00 8.39
N ALA A 91 -3.99 -9.26 7.97
CA ALA A 91 -2.77 -10.04 8.11
C ALA A 91 -1.68 -9.45 7.20
N PRO A 92 -0.41 -9.39 7.64
CA PRO A 92 0.67 -8.97 6.76
C PRO A 92 0.79 -9.95 5.58
N LEU A 93 1.08 -9.40 4.41
CA LEU A 93 1.44 -10.21 3.24
C LEU A 93 2.91 -10.62 3.38
N ASP A 94 3.23 -11.85 2.95
CA ASP A 94 4.63 -12.25 2.83
C ASP A 94 5.30 -11.62 1.60
N GLU A 95 6.62 -11.74 1.51
CA GLU A 95 7.41 -11.16 0.42
C GLU A 95 6.94 -11.62 -0.97
N GLN A 96 6.51 -12.88 -1.09
CA GLN A 96 6.04 -13.43 -2.35
C GLN A 96 4.69 -12.80 -2.75
N ALA A 97 3.74 -12.68 -1.82
CA ALA A 97 2.47 -12.02 -2.05
C ALA A 97 2.65 -10.53 -2.36
N LEU A 98 3.56 -9.84 -1.66
CA LEU A 98 3.91 -8.45 -1.96
C LEU A 98 4.49 -8.29 -3.36
N ARG A 99 5.39 -9.19 -3.77
CA ARG A 99 5.92 -9.25 -5.14
C ARG A 99 4.80 -9.37 -6.16
N GLU A 100 3.82 -10.24 -5.96
CA GLU A 100 2.70 -10.39 -6.88
C GLU A 100 1.84 -9.12 -6.97
N VAL A 101 1.58 -8.45 -5.84
CA VAL A 101 0.88 -7.15 -5.81
C VAL A 101 1.66 -6.09 -6.58
N LEU A 102 2.97 -5.98 -6.37
CA LEU A 102 3.82 -5.00 -7.04
C LEU A 102 3.98 -5.28 -8.55
N THR A 103 4.16 -6.53 -8.94
CA THR A 103 4.18 -6.96 -10.35
C THR A 103 2.86 -6.63 -11.03
N PHE A 104 1.72 -6.88 -10.36
CA PHE A 104 0.42 -6.50 -10.89
C PHE A 104 0.32 -4.98 -11.09
N LEU A 105 0.66 -4.17 -10.08
CA LEU A 105 0.53 -2.71 -10.14
C LEU A 105 1.49 -2.04 -11.13
N THR A 106 2.66 -2.62 -11.36
CA THR A 106 3.66 -2.12 -12.32
C THR A 106 3.45 -2.66 -13.73
N GLY A 107 2.59 -3.66 -13.90
CA GLY A 107 2.28 -4.31 -15.17
C GLY A 107 3.46 -5.00 -15.84
N GLN A 108 4.53 -5.29 -15.11
CA GLN A 108 5.74 -5.91 -15.63
C GLN A 108 6.44 -6.76 -14.58
N GLU A 109 7.19 -7.76 -15.04
CA GLU A 109 8.11 -8.50 -14.17
C GLU A 109 9.19 -7.56 -13.61
N LEU A 110 9.39 -7.63 -12.31
CA LEU A 110 10.36 -6.83 -11.59
C LEU A 110 11.52 -7.74 -11.14
N ASP A 111 12.74 -7.24 -11.23
CA ASP A 111 13.89 -7.94 -10.68
C ASP A 111 13.91 -7.88 -9.14
N ASP A 112 14.75 -8.72 -8.55
CA ASP A 112 14.81 -8.89 -7.10
C ASP A 112 15.29 -7.62 -6.38
N GLU A 113 16.21 -6.85 -6.99
CA GLU A 113 16.71 -5.61 -6.41
C GLU A 113 15.62 -4.54 -6.39
N TYR A 114 14.84 -4.42 -7.46
CA TYR A 114 13.76 -3.45 -7.55
C TYR A 114 12.58 -3.80 -6.63
N ILE A 115 12.26 -5.08 -6.47
CA ILE A 115 11.23 -5.51 -5.50
C ILE A 115 11.68 -5.26 -4.07
N ALA A 116 12.93 -5.58 -3.72
CA ALA A 116 13.46 -5.29 -2.39
C ALA A 116 13.34 -3.79 -2.09
N PHE A 117 13.75 -2.93 -3.03
CA PHE A 117 13.59 -1.48 -2.92
C PHE A 117 12.12 -1.06 -2.74
N LEU A 118 11.19 -1.59 -3.53
CA LEU A 118 9.77 -1.24 -3.41
C LEU A 118 9.15 -1.71 -2.09
N ILE A 119 9.56 -2.86 -1.56
CA ILE A 119 9.09 -3.35 -0.26
C ILE A 119 9.62 -2.44 0.87
N GLU A 120 10.90 -2.05 0.82
CA GLU A 120 11.49 -1.09 1.76
C GLU A 120 10.77 0.26 1.73
N GLU A 121 10.49 0.80 0.54
CA GLU A 121 9.75 2.06 0.37
C GLU A 121 8.28 1.99 0.79
N SER A 122 7.68 0.80 0.78
CA SER A 122 6.25 0.64 1.09
C SER A 122 5.96 0.60 2.59
N GLU A 123 6.99 0.55 3.44
CA GLU A 123 6.87 0.47 4.91
C GLU A 123 5.91 -0.66 5.37
N PHE A 124 5.90 -1.79 4.67
CA PHE A 124 5.02 -2.93 5.03
C PHE A 124 5.49 -3.66 6.29
N ASP A 125 6.78 -3.53 6.64
CA ASP A 125 7.33 -4.08 7.87
C ASP A 125 7.10 -3.14 9.06
N THR A 126 7.12 -3.72 10.26
CA THR A 126 6.99 -2.98 11.51
C THR A 126 8.27 -2.25 11.91
N GLU A 127 9.40 -2.64 11.35
CA GLU A 127 10.67 -1.94 11.51
C GLU A 127 10.81 -0.85 10.45
N ASP A 128 11.07 0.38 10.90
CA ASP A 128 11.40 1.49 10.02
C ASP A 128 12.73 1.20 9.31
N ALA A 129 12.67 0.87 8.02
CA ALA A 129 13.84 0.61 7.19
C ALA A 129 14.77 1.84 7.11
N TYR A 130 14.24 3.03 7.32
CA TYR A 130 14.98 4.30 7.39
C TYR A 130 15.30 4.72 8.82
N GLY A 131 14.97 3.87 9.80
CA GLY A 131 15.21 4.09 11.20
C GLY A 131 16.70 4.29 11.44
N LEU A 132 17.06 5.48 11.96
CA LEU A 132 18.44 5.82 12.28
C LEU A 132 18.89 5.15 13.59
N SER A 133 18.89 3.81 13.60
CA SER A 133 19.41 3.01 14.70
C SER A 133 20.89 3.40 14.92
N GLY A 134 21.14 4.15 15.99
CA GLY A 134 22.46 4.67 16.33
C GLY A 134 22.64 6.19 16.27
N PHE A 135 21.65 6.97 15.81
CA PHE A 135 21.74 8.44 15.91
C PHE A 135 21.81 8.93 17.36
N ASP A 136 21.02 8.30 18.23
CA ASP A 136 21.03 8.58 19.68
C ASP A 136 22.30 8.03 20.38
N ASP A 137 23.01 7.10 19.74
CA ASP A 137 24.25 6.52 20.26
C ASP A 137 25.48 7.42 19.98
N ILE A 138 25.34 8.47 19.16
CA ILE A 138 26.44 9.42 18.88
C ILE A 138 26.73 10.23 20.15
N PRO A 139 27.98 10.19 20.68
CA PRO A 139 28.35 10.95 21.87
C PRO A 139 28.06 12.45 21.70
N GLU A 140 27.53 13.07 22.77
CA GLU A 140 27.16 14.49 22.76
C GLU A 140 28.34 15.41 22.36
N ALA A 141 29.56 15.06 22.77
CA ALA A 141 30.76 15.82 22.41
C ALA A 141 31.04 15.82 20.90
N ASP A 142 30.75 14.72 20.23
CA ASP A 142 30.91 14.59 18.78
C ASP A 142 29.75 15.28 18.05
N ARG A 143 28.52 15.19 18.59
CA ARG A 143 27.34 15.91 18.08
C ARG A 143 27.54 17.42 18.04
N GLN A 144 28.15 17.99 19.07
CA GLN A 144 28.48 19.42 19.12
C GLN A 144 29.58 19.84 18.13
N GLY A 145 30.37 18.89 17.62
CA GLY A 145 31.40 19.13 16.61
C GLY A 145 30.88 19.17 15.17
N PHE A 146 29.68 18.64 14.91
CA PHE A 146 29.05 18.73 13.59
C PHE A 146 28.38 20.09 13.40
N HIS A 147 28.54 20.68 12.21
CA HIS A 147 27.91 21.96 11.85
C HIS A 147 26.66 21.80 10.97
N ALA A 148 26.41 20.58 10.48
CA ALA A 148 25.25 20.26 9.66
C ALA A 148 24.83 18.81 9.89
N VAL A 149 23.55 18.54 9.70
CA VAL A 149 22.96 17.19 9.64
C VAL A 149 22.30 17.03 8.28
N ILE A 150 22.51 15.88 7.64
CA ILE A 150 21.85 15.52 6.40
C ILE A 150 20.83 14.43 6.75
N VAL A 151 19.54 14.76 6.65
CA VAL A 151 18.43 13.83 6.87
C VAL A 151 17.87 13.47 5.50
N GLY A 152 18.16 12.24 5.04
CA GLY A 152 17.89 11.80 3.68
C GLY A 152 19.01 12.16 2.70
N ALA A 153 19.95 11.23 2.50
CA ALA A 153 21.01 11.31 1.48
C ALA A 153 20.71 10.41 0.27
N GLY A 154 19.43 10.28 -0.07
CA GLY A 154 18.99 9.58 -1.28
C GLY A 154 19.25 10.41 -2.54
N MET A 155 18.84 9.88 -3.69
CA MET A 155 19.02 10.51 -5.01
C MET A 155 18.47 11.95 -5.09
N SER A 156 17.47 12.32 -4.28
CA SER A 156 16.89 13.66 -4.23
C SER A 156 17.67 14.66 -3.35
N GLY A 157 18.52 14.19 -2.43
CA GLY A 157 19.25 15.03 -1.47
C GLY A 157 20.74 15.24 -1.79
N LEU A 158 21.31 14.39 -2.66
CA LEU A 158 22.72 14.48 -3.09
C LEU A 158 22.93 15.31 -4.38
N LEU A 159 21.86 15.62 -5.11
CA LEU A 159 21.89 16.37 -6.39
C LEU A 159 21.90 17.89 -6.18
#